data_AF-A0A2V2S206-F1
#
_entry.id   AF-A0A2V2S206-F1
#
_cell.length_a   1.000
_cell.length_b   1.000
_cell.length_c   1.000
_cell.angle_alpha   90.00
_cell.angle_beta   90.00
_cell.angle_gamma   90.00
#
_symmetry.space_group_name_H-M   'P 1'
#
loop_
_entity.id
_entity.type
_entity.pdbx_description
1 polymer ?
#
loop_
_entity_poly.entity_id
_entity_poly.type
_entity_poly.pdbx_seq_one_letter_code
_entity_poly.pdbx_strand_id
1 'polypeptide(L)'
;MNRISIDVTDNEHKRLKAKAALRRQFIKDFVLERKSGTGEAYSAALHELEVLRDNRIRAACAGSISRRTASEIFSLAARKRST
;
A
#
# COMPACT_ATOMS: atom_id res chain seq x y z
N MET A 1 16.42 3.75 28.81
CA MET A 1 16.40 3.30 27.40
C MET A 1 15.74 1.93 27.32
N ASN A 2 14.73 1.76 26.47
CA ASN A 2 14.08 0.46 26.25
C ASN A 2 14.90 -0.34 25.23
N ARG A 3 15.36 -1.55 25.60
CA ARG A 3 16.13 -2.45 24.73
C ARG A 3 15.20 -3.53 24.20
N ILE A 4 15.03 -3.61 22.89
CA ILE A 4 14.19 -4.61 22.22
C ILE A 4 15.11 -5.69 21.66
N SER A 5 14.87 -6.96 22.02
CA SER A 5 15.51 -8.11 21.39
C SER A 5 14.58 -8.64 20.30
N ILE A 6 15.10 -8.84 19.09
CA ILE A 6 14.33 -9.33 17.95
C ILE A 6 15.09 -10.50 17.35
N ASP A 7 14.47 -11.67 17.36
CA ASP A 7 15.01 -12.83 16.66
C ASP A 7 14.76 -12.68 15.16
N VAL A 8 15.84 -12.76 14.39
CA VAL A 8 15.83 -12.69 12.93
C VAL A 8 16.73 -13.78 12.40
N THR A 9 16.37 -14.33 11.24
CA THR A 9 17.26 -15.26 10.55
C THR A 9 18.51 -14.54 10.03
N ASP A 10 19.62 -15.26 9.82
CA ASP A 10 20.86 -14.67 9.30
C ASP A 10 20.66 -13.96 7.95
N ASN A 11 19.80 -14.52 7.09
CA ASN A 11 19.46 -13.93 5.79
C ASN A 11 18.67 -12.63 5.94
N GLU A 12 17.71 -12.58 6.87
CA GLU A 12 16.96 -11.36 7.17
C GLU A 12 17.84 -10.29 7.79
N HIS A 13 18.75 -10.66 8.70
CA HIS A 13 19.71 -9.74 9.29
C HIS A 13 20.62 -9.12 8.22
N LYS A 14 21.17 -9.94 7.30
CA LYS A 14 21.96 -9.44 6.15
C LYS A 14 21.16 -8.46 5.30
N ARG A 15 19.90 -8.79 4.99
CA ARG A 15 19.02 -7.93 4.20
C ARG A 15 18.67 -6.63 4.91
N LEU A 16 18.42 -6.67 6.21
CA LEU A 16 18.19 -5.50 7.06
C LEU A 16 19.41 -4.59 7.10
N LYS A 17 20.60 -5.16 7.31
CA LYS A 17 21.87 -4.43 7.33
C LYS A 17 22.15 -3.76 5.98
N ALA A 18 21.96 -4.47 4.87
CA ALA A 18 22.12 -3.90 3.53
C ALA A 18 21.16 -2.71 3.29
N LYS A 19 19.88 -2.86 3.67
CA LYS A 19 18.88 -1.79 3.53
C LYS A 19 19.18 -0.57 4.41
N ALA A 20 19.67 -0.78 5.63
CA ALA A 20 20.10 0.31 6.52
C ALA A 20 21.30 1.06 5.93
N ALA A 21 22.28 0.32 5.40
CA ALA A 21 23.45 0.90 4.73
C ALA A 21 23.09 1.74 3.50
N LEU A 22 22.14 1.29 2.68
CA LEU A 22 21.62 2.06 1.53
C LEU A 22 21.01 3.40 1.95
N ARG A 23 20.41 3.46 3.13
CA ARG A 23 19.85 4.70 3.73
C ARG A 23 20.85 5.50 4.54
N ARG A 24 22.12 5.05 4.63
CA ARG A 24 23.18 5.64 5.48
C ARG A 24 22.78 5.75 6.96
N GLN A 25 21.95 4.82 7.44
CA GLN A 25 21.48 4.76 8.82
C GLN A 25 22.04 3.52 9.53
N PHE A 26 22.16 3.58 10.85
CA PHE A 26 22.46 2.37 11.63
C PHE A 26 21.27 1.41 11.62
N ILE A 27 21.55 0.11 11.70
CA ILE A 27 20.50 -0.93 11.68
C ILE A 27 19.47 -0.76 12.80
N LYS A 28 19.89 -0.28 13.97
CA LYS A 28 19.02 0.00 15.12
C LYS A 28 17.97 1.07 14.79
N ASP A 29 18.39 2.17 14.17
CA ASP A 29 17.52 3.32 13.87
C ASP A 29 16.61 2.96 12.70
N PHE A 30 17.16 2.28 11.68
CA PHE A 30 16.40 1.79 10.53
C PHE A 30 15.28 0.81 10.91
N VAL A 31 15.53 -0.09 11.87
CA VAL A 31 14.51 -1.05 12.34
C VAL A 31 13.42 -0.34 13.13
N LEU A 32 13.79 0.61 13.99
CA LEU A 32 12.83 1.41 14.78
C LEU A 32 11.94 2.27 13.87
N GLU A 33 12.54 3.03 12.95
CA GLU A 33 11.80 3.86 11.98
C GLU A 33 10.87 3.02 11.12
N ARG A 34 11.32 1.84 10.67
CA ARG A 34 10.47 0.94 9.87
C ARG A 34 9.28 0.42 10.66
N LYS A 35 9.45 0.09 11.94
CA LYS A 35 8.35 -0.39 12.79
C LYS A 35 7.33 0.73 13.05
N SER A 36 7.78 1.97 13.19
CA SER A 36 6.91 3.12 13.43
C SER A 36 6.23 3.65 12.17
N GLY A 37 6.96 3.80 11.05
CA GLY A 37 6.46 4.47 9.85
C GLY A 37 5.66 3.59 8.89
N THR A 38 5.79 2.26 8.96
CA THR A 38 5.06 1.37 8.03
C THR A 38 3.64 1.08 8.52
N GLY A 39 3.36 1.22 9.82
CA GLY A 39 2.06 0.89 10.41
C GLY A 39 0.94 1.83 9.95
N GLU A 40 1.18 3.14 10.02
CA GLU A 40 0.16 4.17 9.76
C GLU A 40 -0.16 4.33 8.27
N ALA A 41 0.86 4.35 7.41
CA ALA A 41 0.65 4.43 5.97
C ALA A 41 -0.02 3.15 5.42
N TYR A 42 0.31 1.98 5.98
CA TYR A 42 -0.32 0.72 5.58
C TYR A 42 -1.76 0.62 6.08
N SER A 43 -2.05 1.02 7.32
CA SER A 43 -3.41 1.01 7.85
C SER A 43 -4.32 2.00 7.13
N ALA A 44 -3.83 3.20 6.81
CA ALA A 44 -4.56 4.18 6.02
C ALA A 44 -4.89 3.66 4.61
N ALA A 45 -3.90 3.12 3.89
CA ALA A 45 -4.12 2.54 2.57
C ALA A 45 -5.07 1.33 2.60
N LEU A 46 -5.01 0.51 3.65
CA LEU A 46 -5.93 -0.61 3.84
C LEU A 46 -7.36 -0.11 4.08
N HIS A 47 -7.53 0.91 4.93
CA HIS A 47 -8.83 1.50 5.21
C HIS A 47 -9.47 2.12 3.96
N GLU A 48 -8.71 2.87 3.16
CA GLU A 48 -9.20 3.41 1.89
C GLU A 48 -9.67 2.30 0.93
N LEU A 49 -8.94 1.20 0.88
CA LEU A 49 -9.31 0.05 0.04
C LEU A 49 -10.60 -0.62 0.53
N GLU A 50 -10.78 -0.76 1.84
CA GLU A 50 -12.01 -1.28 2.45
C GLU A 50 -13.21 -0.39 2.11
N VAL A 51 -13.07 0.92 2.23
CA VAL A 51 -14.13 1.89 1.88
C VAL A 51 -14.52 1.78 0.40
N LEU A 52 -13.53 1.69 -0.50
CA LEU A 52 -13.80 1.51 -1.93
C LEU A 52 -14.52 0.19 -2.22
N ARG A 53 -14.14 -0.88 -1.52
CA ARG A 53 -14.76 -2.20 -1.65
C ARG A 53 -16.21 -2.17 -1.18
N ASP A 54 -16.49 -1.60 -0.03
CA ASP A 54 -17.84 -1.49 0.52
C ASP A 54 -18.75 -0.66 -0.39
N ASN A 55 -18.24 0.45 -0.93
CA ASN A 55 -18.97 1.26 -1.90
C ASN A 55 -19.32 0.46 -3.16
N ARG A 56 -18.39 -0.37 -3.67
CA ARG A 56 -18.65 -1.24 -4.83
C ARG A 56 -19.69 -2.33 -4.52
N ILE A 57 -19.63 -2.93 -3.33
CA ILE A 57 -20.61 -3.93 -2.89
C ILE A 57 -22.00 -3.30 -2.82
N ARG A 58 -22.14 -2.13 -2.19
CA ARG A 58 -23.42 -1.41 -2.12
C ARG A 58 -23.97 -1.06 -3.51
N ALA A 59 -23.11 -0.58 -4.42
CA ALA A 59 -23.52 -0.28 -5.79
C ALA A 59 -23.97 -1.54 -6.56
N ALA A 60 -23.29 -2.67 -6.36
CA ALA A 60 -23.68 -3.96 -6.95
C ALA A 60 -25.02 -4.46 -6.38
N CYS A 61 -25.22 -4.39 -5.06
CA CYS A 61 -26.49 -4.73 -4.41
C CYS A 61 -27.63 -3.83 -4.89
N ALA A 62 -27.36 -2.55 -5.18
CA ALA A 62 -28.31 -1.62 -5.76
C ALA A 62 -28.57 -1.85 -7.27
N GLY A 63 -27.96 -2.87 -7.89
CA GLY A 63 -28.15 -3.21 -9.29
C GLY A 63 -27.44 -2.27 -10.27
N SER A 64 -26.46 -1.49 -9.82
CA SER A 64 -25.71 -0.54 -10.66
C SER A 64 -24.69 -1.25 -11.54
N ILE A 65 -25.18 -1.91 -12.61
CA ILE A 65 -24.34 -2.57 -13.61
C ILE A 65 -24.17 -1.63 -14.81
N SER A 66 -22.91 -1.31 -15.15
CA SER A 66 -22.62 -0.57 -16.37
C SER A 66 -22.86 -1.45 -17.59
N ARG A 67 -23.80 -1.06 -18.45
CA ARG A 67 -24.05 -1.72 -19.74
C ARG A 67 -23.05 -1.34 -20.84
N ARG A 68 -22.14 -0.41 -20.55
CA ARG A 68 -21.15 0.07 -21.53
C ARG A 68 -20.20 -1.05 -21.93
N THR A 69 -19.93 -1.13 -23.21
CA THR A 69 -18.91 -2.05 -23.74
C THR A 69 -17.50 -1.49 -23.48
N ALA A 70 -16.50 -2.36 -23.49
CA ALA A 70 -15.10 -1.94 -23.34
C ALA A 70 -14.70 -0.89 -24.40
N SER A 71 -15.18 -1.03 -25.64
CA SER A 71 -14.90 -0.10 -26.75
C SER A 71 -15.48 1.30 -26.50
N GLU A 72 -16.70 1.38 -25.97
CA GLU A 72 -17.33 2.67 -25.59
C GLU A 72 -16.59 3.34 -24.43
N ILE A 73 -16.08 2.58 -23.48
CA ILE A 73 -15.27 3.11 -22.37
C ILE A 73 -13.96 3.70 -22.89
N PHE A 74 -13.28 3.00 -23.80
CA PHE A 74 -12.03 3.48 -24.41
C PHE A 74 -12.24 4.75 -25.24
N SER A 75 -13.27 4.80 -26.08
CA SER A 75 -13.58 5.97 -26.90
C SER A 75 -13.97 7.20 -26.06
N LEU A 76 -14.76 7.03 -24.99
CA LEU A 76 -15.05 8.08 -24.02
C LEU A 76 -13.80 8.60 -23.30
N ALA A 77 -12.92 7.70 -22.86
CA ALA A 77 -11.69 8.06 -22.15
C ALA A 77 -10.66 8.75 -23.05
N ALA A 78 -10.62 8.43 -24.34
CA ALA A 78 -9.79 9.12 -25.32
C ALA A 78 -10.30 10.54 -25.59
N ARG A 79 -11.63 10.71 -25.70
CA ARG A 79 -12.27 12.01 -25.93
C ARG A 79 -12.10 12.95 -24.73
N LYS A 80 -12.24 12.45 -23.49
CA LYS A 80 -12.00 13.23 -22.26
C LYS A 80 -10.56 13.70 -22.05
N ARG A 81 -9.58 13.05 -22.66
CA ARG A 81 -8.16 13.44 -22.57
C ARG A 81 -7.76 14.53 -23.58
N SER A 82 -8.61 14.79 -24.57
CA SER A 82 -8.35 15.75 -25.64
C SER A 82 -9.04 17.10 -25.38
N THR A 83 -9.65 17.27 -24.20
CA THR A 83 -10.27 18.50 -23.70
C THR A 83 -9.54 18.91 -22.42
#